data_AF-A0A139MYJ1-F1
#
_entry.id   AF-A0A139MYJ1-F1
#
_cell.length_a   1.000
_cell.length_b   1.000
_cell.length_c   1.000
_cell.angle_alpha   90.00
_cell.angle_beta   90.00
_cell.angle_gamma   90.00
#
_symmetry.space_group_name_H-M   'P 1'
#
loop_
_entity.id
_entity.type
_entity.pdbx_description
1 polymer ?
#
loop_
_entity_poly.entity_id
_entity_poly.type
_entity_poly.pdbx_seq_one_letter_code
_entity_poly.pdbx_strand_id
1 'polypeptide(L)'
;MKRNTAQLKEQFIQTGIDEIGKHGIEQLSLRTIAKACGVTHGTPYRHFESKEGYLKVVLARLSLFLNQEINQSIEATGSARDQLTQLGLNFIIFAKTYPHFFEALFIKFPFKYMKVTQDTILLESDLPGFDKFKELVLKLREEENFSNSEAESLFHFWSFITGLAVLTNSPIGQDLDPQAIQSTIEHMLDIYIKGERS
;
A
#
# COMPACT_ATOMS: atom_id res chain seq x y z
N MET A 1 12.13 -35.27 -7.51
CA MET A 1 11.30 -34.79 -6.37
C MET A 1 11.26 -33.24 -6.26
N LYS A 2 11.23 -32.49 -7.37
CA LYS A 2 11.27 -30.99 -7.37
C LYS A 2 9.90 -30.31 -7.19
N ARG A 3 8.79 -31.02 -7.42
CA ARG A 3 7.41 -30.46 -7.34
C ARG A 3 7.01 -30.01 -5.93
N ASN A 4 7.57 -30.62 -4.87
CA ASN A 4 7.19 -30.35 -3.47
C ASN A 4 7.83 -29.07 -2.90
N THR A 5 9.07 -28.73 -3.29
CA THR A 5 9.80 -27.56 -2.71
C THR A 5 9.19 -26.21 -3.08
N ALA A 6 8.74 -26.03 -4.34
CA ALA A 6 8.11 -24.78 -4.77
C ALA A 6 6.71 -24.62 -4.17
N GLN A 7 5.93 -25.71 -4.16
CA GLN A 7 4.59 -25.74 -3.54
C GLN A 7 4.67 -25.43 -2.05
N LEU A 8 5.65 -26.01 -1.34
CA LEU A 8 5.84 -25.75 0.08
C LEU A 8 6.29 -24.30 0.35
N LYS A 9 7.14 -23.72 -0.51
CA LYS A 9 7.49 -22.30 -0.41
C LYS A 9 6.25 -21.41 -0.55
N GLU A 10 5.41 -21.69 -1.54
CA GLU A 10 4.16 -20.95 -1.75
C GLU A 10 3.21 -21.13 -0.55
N GLN A 11 3.11 -22.35 -0.01
CA GLN A 11 2.34 -22.61 1.20
C GLN A 11 2.83 -21.76 2.38
N PHE A 12 4.14 -21.63 2.60
CA PHE A 12 4.67 -20.75 3.64
C PHE A 12 4.32 -19.27 3.41
N ILE A 13 4.31 -18.81 2.16
CA ILE A 13 3.94 -17.43 1.83
C ILE A 13 2.46 -17.20 2.12
N GLN A 14 1.58 -18.08 1.63
CA GLN A 14 0.14 -17.96 1.82
C GLN A 14 -0.23 -18.02 3.31
N THR A 15 0.33 -18.98 4.06
CA THR A 15 0.12 -19.04 5.51
C THR A 15 0.59 -17.75 6.19
N GLY A 16 1.65 -17.12 5.70
CA GLY A 16 2.12 -15.84 6.22
C GLY A 16 1.11 -14.72 6.05
N ILE A 17 0.53 -14.62 4.86
CA ILE A 17 -0.52 -13.63 4.54
C ILE A 17 -1.74 -13.88 5.42
N ASP A 18 -2.19 -15.13 5.53
CA ASP A 18 -3.36 -15.50 6.33
C ASP A 18 -3.15 -15.16 7.82
N GLU A 19 -1.96 -15.43 8.36
CA GLU A 19 -1.62 -15.13 9.76
C GLU A 19 -1.54 -13.62 10.01
N ILE A 20 -0.98 -12.83 9.08
CA ILE A 20 -1.02 -11.37 9.19
C ILE A 20 -2.47 -10.90 9.21
N GLY A 21 -3.33 -11.44 8.34
CA GLY A 21 -4.73 -11.04 8.25
C GLY A 21 -5.54 -11.33 9.52
N LYS A 22 -5.17 -12.37 10.28
CA LYS A 22 -5.87 -12.79 11.50
C LYS A 22 -5.30 -12.19 12.79
N HIS A 23 -3.98 -12.02 12.84
CA HIS A 23 -3.25 -11.80 14.09
C HIS A 23 -2.28 -10.63 14.04
N GLY A 24 -2.15 -9.97 12.89
CA GLY A 24 -1.17 -8.91 12.66
C GLY A 24 0.24 -9.44 12.46
N ILE A 25 1.10 -8.58 11.91
CA ILE A 25 2.48 -8.96 11.52
C ILE A 25 3.40 -9.32 12.69
N GLU A 26 3.14 -8.79 13.88
CA GLU A 26 4.03 -8.98 15.04
C GLU A 26 4.05 -10.43 15.54
N GLN A 27 2.94 -11.14 15.36
CA GLN A 27 2.81 -12.54 15.77
C GLN A 27 3.45 -13.51 14.77
N LEU A 28 3.91 -13.00 13.61
CA LEU A 28 4.48 -13.83 12.57
C LEU A 28 5.92 -14.26 12.91
N SER A 29 6.17 -15.56 12.80
CA SER A 29 7.51 -16.15 12.96
C SER A 29 7.67 -17.39 12.08
N LEU A 30 8.91 -17.72 11.70
CA LEU A 30 9.17 -18.97 10.98
C LEU A 30 8.72 -20.21 11.77
N ARG A 31 8.70 -20.12 13.11
CA ARG A 31 8.18 -21.17 14.00
C ARG A 31 6.67 -21.36 13.87
N THR A 32 5.91 -20.27 13.96
CA THR A 32 4.45 -20.31 13.86
C THR A 32 4.03 -20.78 12.47
N ILE A 33 4.77 -20.39 11.43
CA ILE A 33 4.54 -20.83 10.06
C ILE A 33 4.89 -22.31 9.83
N ALA A 34 6.02 -22.80 10.36
CA ALA A 34 6.34 -24.23 10.31
C ALA A 34 5.24 -25.08 10.94
N LYS A 35 4.75 -24.66 12.11
CA LYS A 35 3.66 -25.32 12.83
C LYS A 35 2.36 -25.32 12.02
N ALA A 36 1.97 -24.18 11.47
CA ALA A 36 0.76 -24.04 10.66
C ALA A 36 0.82 -24.88 9.37
N CYS A 37 1.99 -25.05 8.78
CA CYS A 37 2.20 -25.90 7.61
C CYS A 37 2.44 -27.39 7.95
N GLY A 38 2.43 -27.79 9.23
CA GLY A 38 2.63 -29.18 9.64
C GLY A 38 4.05 -29.72 9.41
N VAL A 39 5.07 -28.85 9.37
CA VAL A 39 6.47 -29.23 9.10
C VAL A 39 7.38 -28.96 10.30
N THR A 40 8.59 -29.52 10.26
CA THR A 40 9.59 -29.28 11.31
C THR A 40 10.09 -27.83 11.29
N HIS A 41 10.46 -27.31 12.45
CA HIS A 41 10.92 -25.94 12.65
C HIS A 41 12.07 -25.51 11.73
N GLY A 42 12.95 -26.43 11.35
CA GLY A 42 14.08 -26.15 10.46
C GLY A 42 13.70 -26.04 8.97
N THR A 43 12.48 -26.43 8.59
CA THR A 43 12.07 -26.50 7.18
C THR A 43 12.01 -25.12 6.52
N PRO A 44 11.36 -24.08 7.12
CA PRO A 44 11.29 -22.77 6.49
C PRO A 44 12.67 -22.12 6.25
N TYR A 45 13.65 -22.37 7.11
CA TYR A 45 15.03 -21.85 6.95
C TYR A 45 15.74 -22.36 5.69
N ARG A 46 15.24 -23.45 5.07
CA ARG A 46 15.74 -23.92 3.76
C ARG A 46 15.20 -23.10 2.58
N HIS A 47 14.15 -22.32 2.79
CA HIS A 47 13.48 -21.51 1.77
C HIS A 47 13.68 -20.01 1.99
N PHE A 48 13.90 -19.60 3.23
CA PHE A 48 14.09 -18.22 3.64
C PHE A 48 15.33 -18.14 4.53
N GLU A 49 16.31 -17.33 4.12
CA GLU A 49 17.60 -17.20 4.83
C GLU A 49 17.43 -16.64 6.25
N SER A 50 16.38 -15.84 6.48
CA SER A 50 16.08 -15.24 7.79
C SER A 50 14.58 -14.92 7.93
N LYS A 51 14.16 -14.57 9.15
CA LYS A 51 12.81 -14.03 9.41
C LYS A 51 12.57 -12.77 8.57
N GLU A 52 13.56 -11.90 8.45
CA GLU A 52 13.47 -10.69 7.64
C GLU A 52 13.33 -11.03 6.14
N GLY A 53 14.11 -11.98 5.64
CA GLY A 53 14.00 -12.45 4.25
C GLY A 53 12.63 -13.07 3.94
N TYR A 54 12.06 -13.80 4.90
CA TYR A 54 10.69 -14.30 4.80
C TYR A 54 9.66 -13.17 4.77
N LEU A 55 9.76 -12.21 5.69
CA LEU A 55 8.86 -11.06 5.75
C LEU A 55 8.90 -10.23 4.46
N LYS A 56 10.08 -10.01 3.88
CA LYS A 56 10.22 -9.34 2.56
C LYS A 56 9.38 -10.03 1.49
N VAL A 57 9.43 -11.36 1.40
CA VAL A 57 8.66 -12.12 0.40
C VAL A 57 7.17 -12.06 0.65
N VAL A 58 6.73 -12.18 1.92
CA VAL A 58 5.32 -12.10 2.29
C VAL A 58 4.76 -10.70 2.02
N LEU A 59 5.48 -9.65 2.43
CA LEU A 59 5.09 -8.26 2.23
C LEU A 59 5.09 -7.87 0.75
N ALA A 60 6.00 -8.40 -0.06
CA ALA A 60 5.96 -8.21 -1.51
C ALA A 60 4.68 -8.81 -2.12
N ARG A 61 4.28 -10.02 -1.70
CA ARG A 61 3.01 -10.61 -2.18
C ARG A 61 1.80 -9.82 -1.69
N LEU A 62 1.86 -9.31 -0.46
CA LEU A 62 0.79 -8.47 0.09
C LEU A 62 0.70 -7.10 -0.63
N SER A 63 1.83 -6.53 -1.03
CA SER A 63 1.89 -5.32 -1.87
C SER A 63 1.20 -5.54 -3.22
N LEU A 64 1.41 -6.70 -3.86
CA LEU A 64 0.70 -7.05 -5.09
C LEU A 64 -0.82 -7.13 -4.88
N PHE A 65 -1.26 -7.68 -3.75
CA PHE A 65 -2.68 -7.71 -3.40
C PHE A 65 -3.24 -6.29 -3.20
N LEU A 66 -2.57 -5.43 -2.42
CA LEU A 66 -2.94 -4.03 -2.30
C LEU A 66 -3.05 -3.37 -3.68
N ASN A 67 -2.04 -3.53 -4.54
CA ASN A 67 -2.02 -2.95 -5.87
C ASN A 67 -3.24 -3.40 -6.69
N GLN A 68 -3.65 -4.67 -6.59
CA GLN A 68 -4.86 -5.14 -7.25
C GLN A 68 -6.10 -4.44 -6.72
N GLU A 69 -6.25 -4.36 -5.39
CA GLU A 69 -7.41 -3.73 -4.72
C GLU A 69 -7.54 -2.24 -5.06
N ILE A 70 -6.44 -1.48 -4.98
CA ILE A 70 -6.51 -0.03 -5.21
C ILE A 70 -6.75 0.35 -6.66
N ASN A 71 -6.39 -0.53 -7.61
CA ASN A 71 -6.60 -0.30 -9.04
C ASN A 71 -7.98 -0.72 -9.55
N GLN A 72 -8.85 -1.28 -8.70
CA GLN A 72 -10.17 -1.72 -9.13
C GLN A 72 -11.06 -0.53 -9.52
N SER A 73 -11.85 -0.70 -10.57
CA SER A 73 -12.88 0.25 -10.99
C SER A 73 -12.35 1.65 -11.36
N ILE A 74 -11.05 1.81 -11.63
CA ILE A 74 -10.50 3.05 -12.19
C ILE A 74 -10.73 3.07 -13.70
N GLU A 75 -11.56 4.00 -14.17
CA GLU A 75 -11.83 4.17 -15.59
C GLU A 75 -10.64 4.80 -16.32
N ALA A 76 -10.03 4.06 -17.24
CA ALA A 76 -8.85 4.52 -17.98
C ALA A 76 -9.10 5.80 -18.80
N THR A 77 -10.35 6.03 -19.23
CA THR A 77 -10.78 7.20 -20.02
C THR A 77 -11.15 8.41 -19.17
N GLY A 78 -11.19 8.29 -17.84
CA GLY A 78 -11.50 9.41 -16.95
C GLY A 78 -10.38 10.45 -16.86
N SER A 79 -10.68 11.63 -16.31
CA SER A 79 -9.67 12.64 -16.00
C SER A 79 -8.68 12.13 -14.95
N ALA A 80 -7.46 12.69 -14.88
CA ALA A 80 -6.52 12.31 -13.82
C ALA A 80 -7.09 12.59 -12.42
N ARG A 81 -7.89 13.65 -12.28
CA ARG A 81 -8.60 13.99 -11.03
C ARG A 81 -9.56 12.88 -10.59
N ASP A 82 -10.38 12.36 -11.50
CA ASP A 82 -11.35 11.32 -11.18
C ASP A 82 -10.64 9.99 -10.89
N GLN A 83 -9.61 9.65 -11.67
CA GLN A 83 -8.80 8.46 -11.44
C GLN A 83 -8.08 8.50 -10.08
N LEU A 84 -7.52 9.66 -9.71
CA LEU A 84 -6.84 9.84 -8.44
C LEU A 84 -7.82 9.81 -7.26
N THR A 85 -9.03 10.35 -7.46
CA THR A 85 -10.12 10.25 -6.48
C THR A 85 -10.50 8.79 -6.21
N GLN A 86 -10.70 7.99 -7.27
CA GLN A 86 -11.04 6.58 -7.14
C GLN A 86 -9.90 5.77 -6.52
N LEU A 87 -8.65 6.01 -6.95
CA LEU A 87 -7.47 5.37 -6.37
C LEU A 87 -7.37 5.64 -4.86
N GLY A 88 -7.55 6.90 -4.46
CA GLY A 88 -7.52 7.32 -3.05
C GLY A 88 -8.65 6.70 -2.24
N LEU A 89 -9.87 6.67 -2.78
CA LEU A 89 -11.01 6.01 -2.15
C LEU A 89 -10.73 4.52 -1.92
N ASN A 90 -10.27 3.81 -2.96
CA ASN A 90 -9.94 2.39 -2.85
C ASN A 90 -8.82 2.14 -1.82
N PHE A 91 -7.80 3.01 -1.77
CA PHE A 91 -6.72 2.92 -0.78
C PHE A 91 -7.23 3.04 0.66
N ILE A 92 -8.16 3.96 0.91
CA ILE A 92 -8.76 4.13 2.25
C ILE A 92 -9.72 2.98 2.58
N ILE A 93 -10.50 2.49 1.60
CA ILE A 93 -11.35 1.31 1.76
C ILE A 93 -10.50 0.08 2.09
N PHE A 94 -9.36 -0.11 1.43
CA PHE A 94 -8.40 -1.17 1.75
C PHE A 94 -7.93 -1.05 3.21
N ALA A 95 -7.57 0.15 3.66
CA ALA A 95 -7.13 0.38 5.04
C ALA A 95 -8.21 -0.01 6.07
N LYS A 96 -9.49 0.30 5.78
CA LYS A 96 -10.64 -0.08 6.63
C LYS A 96 -10.96 -1.58 6.56
N THR A 97 -10.85 -2.18 5.38
CA THR A 97 -11.24 -3.59 5.14
C THR A 97 -10.18 -4.56 5.63
N TYR A 98 -8.90 -4.19 5.48
CA TYR A 98 -7.74 -5.02 5.81
C TYR A 98 -6.78 -4.29 6.77
N PRO A 99 -7.21 -3.95 7.99
CA PRO A 99 -6.43 -3.10 8.90
C PRO A 99 -5.07 -3.69 9.26
N HIS A 100 -4.96 -5.01 9.42
CA HIS A 100 -3.68 -5.67 9.68
C HIS A 100 -2.74 -5.68 8.48
N PHE A 101 -3.27 -5.72 7.25
CA PHE A 101 -2.45 -5.61 6.04
C PHE A 101 -1.93 -4.19 5.86
N PHE A 102 -2.80 -3.19 6.09
CA PHE A 102 -2.40 -1.80 6.08
C PHE A 102 -1.34 -1.50 7.14
N GLU A 103 -1.55 -1.96 8.38
CA GLU A 103 -0.57 -1.80 9.46
C GLU A 103 0.78 -2.46 9.11
N ALA A 104 0.75 -3.64 8.51
CA ALA A 104 1.96 -4.36 8.08
C ALA A 104 2.75 -3.60 7.02
N LEU A 105 2.08 -3.04 6.01
CA LEU A 105 2.73 -2.36 4.88
C LEU A 105 3.19 -0.93 5.22
N PHE A 106 2.39 -0.18 5.97
CA PHE A 106 2.55 1.28 6.13
C PHE A 106 3.00 1.74 7.52
N ILE A 107 2.79 0.94 8.58
CA ILE A 107 3.02 1.38 9.97
C ILE A 107 4.20 0.65 10.63
N LYS A 108 4.13 -0.70 10.68
CA LYS A 108 5.06 -1.51 11.49
C LYS A 108 6.31 -1.96 10.75
N PHE A 109 6.19 -2.19 9.45
CA PHE A 109 7.29 -2.66 8.62
C PHE A 109 7.55 -1.71 7.46
N PRO A 110 7.81 -0.41 7.71
CA PRO A 110 8.23 0.43 6.63
C PRO A 110 9.65 0.01 6.25
N PHE A 111 9.80 -0.70 5.12
CA PHE A 111 11.09 -0.64 4.45
C PHE A 111 11.42 0.85 4.25
N LYS A 112 12.70 1.19 4.25
CA LYS A 112 13.14 2.56 3.97
C LYS A 112 12.67 2.88 2.55
N TYR A 113 11.50 3.50 2.41
CA TYR A 113 10.80 3.55 1.13
C TYR A 113 11.20 4.75 0.29
N MET A 114 11.60 5.87 0.90
CA MET A 114 11.70 7.15 0.18
C MET A 114 13.02 7.85 0.46
N LYS A 115 13.72 8.18 -0.62
CA LYS A 115 14.81 9.17 -0.64
C LYS A 115 14.35 10.37 -1.46
N VAL A 116 14.38 11.54 -0.83
CA VAL A 116 14.02 12.80 -1.49
C VAL A 116 15.22 13.31 -2.28
N THR A 117 15.02 13.66 -3.55
CA THR A 117 15.97 14.49 -4.31
C THR A 117 15.39 15.89 -4.50
N GLN A 118 16.18 16.82 -5.06
CA GLN A 118 15.70 18.17 -5.34
C GLN A 118 14.53 18.19 -6.35
N ASP A 119 14.50 17.23 -7.27
CA ASP A 119 13.56 17.23 -8.40
C ASP A 119 12.44 16.19 -8.27
N THR A 120 12.64 15.08 -7.54
CA THR A 120 11.66 13.98 -7.46
C THR A 120 11.82 13.10 -6.21
N ILE A 121 10.91 12.13 -6.03
CA ILE A 121 11.02 11.08 -5.02
C ILE A 121 11.63 9.84 -5.68
N LEU A 122 12.78 9.39 -5.15
CA LEU A 122 13.38 8.11 -5.47
C LEU A 122 12.96 7.07 -4.45
N LEU A 123 12.48 5.94 -4.93
CA LEU A 123 12.16 4.81 -4.07
C LEU A 123 13.42 3.95 -3.88
N GLU A 124 13.85 3.75 -2.62
CA GLU A 124 14.91 2.78 -2.30
C GLU A 124 14.38 1.34 -2.30
N SER A 125 13.05 1.20 -2.19
CA SER A 125 12.30 -0.05 -2.28
C SER A 125 10.88 0.22 -2.76
N ASP A 126 10.26 -0.78 -3.38
CA ASP A 126 8.91 -0.70 -3.94
C ASP A 126 7.89 -0.28 -2.85
N LEU A 127 7.38 0.95 -2.95
CA LEU A 127 6.38 1.49 -2.02
C LEU A 127 4.99 1.06 -2.53
N PRO A 128 4.24 0.23 -1.77
CA PRO A 128 2.99 -0.35 -2.26
C PRO A 128 2.01 0.73 -2.72
N GLY A 129 1.51 0.60 -3.95
CA GLY A 129 0.56 1.53 -4.56
C GLY A 129 1.15 2.84 -5.11
N PHE A 130 2.43 3.11 -4.89
CA PHE A 130 3.00 4.42 -5.23
C PHE A 130 3.19 4.64 -6.73
N ASP A 131 3.51 3.61 -7.51
CA ASP A 131 3.78 3.77 -8.94
C ASP A 131 2.57 4.29 -9.71
N LYS A 132 1.39 3.68 -9.50
CA LYS A 132 0.16 4.16 -10.14
C LYS A 132 -0.24 5.54 -9.62
N PHE A 133 -0.11 5.75 -8.31
CA PHE A 133 -0.35 7.06 -7.71
C PHE A 133 0.53 8.13 -8.36
N LYS A 134 1.84 7.88 -8.52
CA LYS A 134 2.79 8.79 -9.15
C LYS A 134 2.39 9.08 -10.59
N GLU A 135 2.06 8.05 -11.37
CA GLU A 135 1.58 8.21 -12.76
C GLU A 135 0.37 9.17 -12.83
N LEU A 136 -0.64 8.97 -11.96
CA LEU A 136 -1.84 9.81 -11.95
C LEU A 136 -1.56 11.24 -11.47
N VAL A 137 -0.68 11.43 -10.49
CA VAL A 137 -0.28 12.76 -10.03
C VAL A 137 0.46 13.53 -11.12
N LEU A 138 1.38 12.88 -11.85
CA LEU A 138 2.07 13.51 -12.97
C LEU A 138 1.11 13.88 -14.10
N LYS A 139 0.16 12.98 -14.43
CA LYS A 139 -0.89 13.27 -15.41
C LYS A 139 -1.78 14.45 -14.97
N LEU A 140 -2.16 14.52 -13.69
CA LEU A 140 -2.94 15.63 -13.14
C LEU A 140 -2.20 16.96 -13.26
N ARG A 141 -0.89 16.97 -12.95
CA ARG A 141 -0.04 18.15 -13.08
C ARG A 141 -0.03 18.69 -14.52
N GLU A 142 0.07 17.79 -15.50
CA GLU A 142 0.01 18.15 -16.92
C GLU A 142 -1.37 18.68 -17.34
N GLU A 143 -2.45 18.00 -16.96
CA GLU A 143 -3.83 18.41 -17.28
C GLU A 143 -4.18 19.78 -16.67
N GLU A 144 -3.71 20.05 -15.46
CA GLU A 144 -4.09 21.23 -14.69
C GLU A 144 -3.06 22.38 -14.74
N ASN A 145 -1.89 22.15 -15.37
CA ASN A 145 -0.75 23.06 -15.50
C ASN A 145 -0.16 23.52 -14.15
N PHE A 146 0.18 22.58 -13.27
CA PHE A 146 0.75 22.90 -11.95
C PHE A 146 2.11 23.62 -12.07
N SER A 147 2.35 24.59 -11.18
CA SER A 147 3.56 25.42 -11.18
C SER A 147 4.62 24.95 -10.19
N ASN A 148 4.24 24.26 -9.09
CA ASN A 148 5.18 23.69 -8.15
C ASN A 148 5.95 22.46 -8.69
N SER A 149 6.85 21.89 -7.90
CA SER A 149 7.66 20.74 -8.31
C SER A 149 6.88 19.40 -8.25
N GLU A 150 7.31 18.41 -9.03
CA GLU A 150 6.76 17.04 -8.95
C GLU A 150 6.88 16.46 -7.55
N ALA A 151 8.05 16.61 -6.92
CA ALA A 151 8.31 16.13 -5.56
C ALA A 151 7.28 16.68 -4.58
N GLU A 152 7.00 17.98 -4.66
CA GLU A 152 6.05 18.65 -3.78
C GLU A 152 4.62 18.11 -3.92
N SER A 153 4.12 17.98 -5.16
CA SER A 153 2.80 17.37 -5.41
C SER A 153 2.70 15.95 -4.90
N LEU A 154 3.74 15.14 -5.15
CA LEU A 154 3.78 13.75 -4.66
C LEU A 154 3.79 13.71 -3.13
N PHE A 155 4.56 14.55 -2.46
CA PHE A 155 4.59 14.61 -1.00
C PHE A 155 3.25 15.01 -0.42
N HIS A 156 2.63 16.09 -0.93
CA HIS A 156 1.38 16.59 -0.40
C HIS A 156 0.25 15.58 -0.55
N PHE A 157 0.06 15.04 -1.75
CA PHE A 157 -1.01 14.08 -2.01
C PHE A 157 -0.79 12.74 -1.31
N TRP A 158 0.45 12.24 -1.26
CA TRP A 158 0.75 10.99 -0.57
C TRP A 158 0.58 11.14 0.95
N SER A 159 1.03 12.27 1.53
CA SER A 159 0.85 12.55 2.95
C SER A 159 -0.62 12.67 3.32
N PHE A 160 -1.42 13.35 2.47
CA PHE A 160 -2.85 13.46 2.68
C PHE A 160 -3.54 12.10 2.66
N ILE A 161 -3.33 11.30 1.61
CA ILE A 161 -4.08 10.04 1.46
C ILE A 161 -3.67 8.99 2.50
N THR A 162 -2.37 8.90 2.82
CA THR A 162 -1.88 7.99 3.86
C THR A 162 -2.30 8.47 5.26
N GLY A 163 -2.26 9.77 5.53
CA GLY A 163 -2.76 10.34 6.77
C GLY A 163 -4.25 10.11 6.96
N LEU A 164 -5.05 10.31 5.91
CA LEU A 164 -6.49 10.03 5.94
C LEU A 164 -6.76 8.54 6.18
N ALA A 165 -6.02 7.63 5.54
CA ALA A 165 -6.14 6.19 5.78
C ALA A 165 -5.78 5.77 7.22
N VAL A 166 -4.80 6.44 7.84
CA VAL A 166 -4.49 6.23 9.27
C VAL A 166 -5.64 6.71 10.15
N LEU A 167 -6.20 7.89 9.85
CA LEU A 167 -7.30 8.47 10.64
C LEU A 167 -8.60 7.67 10.50
N THR A 168 -8.92 7.14 9.33
CA THR A 168 -10.12 6.30 9.11
C THR A 168 -10.07 4.98 9.87
N ASN A 169 -8.87 4.49 10.18
CA ASN A 169 -8.66 3.30 11.01
C ASN A 169 -8.58 3.62 12.52
N SER A 170 -8.74 4.90 12.90
CA SER A 170 -8.81 5.37 14.29
C SER A 170 -10.27 5.55 14.73
N PRO A 171 -10.57 5.64 16.04
CA PRO A 171 -11.92 5.89 16.53
C PRO A 171 -12.60 7.12 15.92
N ILE A 172 -11.83 8.13 15.54
CA ILE A 172 -12.33 9.40 14.96
C ILE A 172 -12.88 9.19 13.54
N GLY A 173 -12.39 8.19 12.81
CA GLY A 173 -12.75 7.96 11.41
C GLY A 173 -13.63 6.74 11.16
N GLN A 174 -14.12 6.08 12.22
CA GLN A 174 -15.01 4.93 12.10
C GLN A 174 -16.30 5.27 11.34
N ASP A 175 -16.86 6.46 11.63
CA ASP A 175 -18.13 6.94 11.05
C ASP A 175 -17.98 7.55 9.65
N LEU A 176 -16.76 7.64 9.11
CA LEU A 176 -16.55 8.12 7.74
C LEU A 176 -16.98 7.03 6.74
N ASP A 177 -18.13 7.24 6.13
CA ASP A 177 -18.62 6.40 5.03
C ASP A 177 -17.85 6.68 3.72
N PRO A 178 -17.98 5.80 2.70
CA PRO A 178 -17.28 5.98 1.43
C PRO A 178 -17.59 7.31 0.71
N GLN A 179 -18.80 7.86 0.85
CA GLN A 179 -19.18 9.11 0.19
C GLN A 179 -18.49 10.31 0.86
N ALA A 180 -18.42 10.32 2.19
CA ALA A 180 -17.69 11.33 2.95
C ALA A 180 -16.19 11.28 2.64
N ILE A 181 -15.61 10.08 2.53
CA ILE A 181 -14.21 9.89 2.12
C ILE A 181 -13.98 10.47 0.72
N GLN A 182 -14.81 10.08 -0.26
CA GLN A 182 -14.72 10.56 -1.63
C GLN A 182 -14.80 12.09 -1.69
N SER A 183 -15.83 12.68 -1.04
CA SER A 183 -16.02 14.13 -1.00
C SER A 183 -14.83 14.85 -0.37
N THR A 184 -14.22 14.26 0.66
CA THR A 184 -13.01 14.80 1.31
C THR A 184 -11.81 14.82 0.35
N ILE A 185 -11.62 13.76 -0.44
CA ILE A 185 -10.55 13.68 -1.44
C ILE A 185 -10.80 14.71 -2.55
N GLU A 186 -12.01 14.74 -3.11
CA GLU A 186 -12.38 15.68 -4.18
C GLU A 186 -12.17 17.13 -3.74
N HIS A 187 -12.59 17.48 -2.52
CA HIS A 187 -12.42 18.82 -1.99
C HIS A 187 -10.95 19.19 -1.78
N MET A 188 -10.12 18.26 -1.31
CA MET A 188 -8.67 18.48 -1.19
C MET A 188 -8.04 18.74 -2.56
N LEU A 189 -8.38 17.93 -3.56
CA LEU A 189 -7.91 18.12 -4.94
C LEU A 189 -8.34 19.49 -5.49
N ASP A 190 -9.59 19.91 -5.27
CA ASP A 190 -10.07 21.22 -5.73
C ASP A 190 -9.32 22.39 -5.09
N ILE A 191 -9.02 22.31 -3.79
CA ILE A 191 -8.22 23.33 -3.09
C ILE A 191 -6.81 23.37 -3.68
N TYR A 192 -6.18 22.20 -3.86
CA TYR A 192 -4.82 22.09 -4.36
C TYR A 192 -4.71 22.65 -5.79
N ILE A 193 -5.58 22.19 -6.69
CA ILE A 193 -5.62 22.62 -8.09
C ILE A 193 -5.81 24.14 -8.20
N LYS A 194 -6.71 24.72 -7.39
CA LYS A 194 -6.91 26.18 -7.36
C LYS A 194 -5.66 26.91 -6.88
N GLY A 195 -4.98 26.38 -5.86
CA GLY A 195 -3.74 26.94 -5.34
C GLY A 195 -2.60 26.96 -6.36
N GLU A 196 -2.47 25.91 -7.17
CA GLU A 196 -1.39 25.78 -8.17
C GLU A 196 -1.61 26.58 -9.46
N ARG A 197 -2.85 26.99 -9.73
CA ARG A 197 -3.23 27.84 -10.88
C ARG A 197 -3.13 29.34 -10.59
N SER A 198 -2.92 29.72 -9.34
CA SER A 198 -2.90 31.13 -8.87
C SER A 198 -1.50 31.72 -8.96
#